data_AF-A0A3D2SC61-F1
#
_entry.id   AF-A0A3D2SC61-F1
#
_cell.length_a   1.000
_cell.length_b   1.000
_cell.length_c   1.000
_cell.angle_alpha   90.00
_cell.angle_beta   90.00
_cell.angle_gamma   90.00
#
_symmetry.space_group_name_H-M   'P 1'
#
loop_
_entity.id
_entity.type
_entity.pdbx_description
1 polymer ?
#
loop_
_entity_poly.entity_id
_entity_poly.type
_entity_poly.pdbx_seq_one_letter_code
_entity_poly.pdbx_strand_id
1 'polypeptide(L)'
;MAWKRAAICHANSWAAMEEVGQIHALLQHDYSHLLVWGRRTRVYLFSVLIGTMKRFVLQSSLFILPIVILLAHISWDSNNGDLIRLGYIYDKKDFMNPLIENLNHKIYFTCVSEVDFEKKHHFSVITIGDSFSEQAYYGYKNFVAMNHEINLLHYDRNLHDNPLQTLTGIVNGDLLDSLKIDFVVLELVERACTSWAQNIITTDTIDIKKIQAMISSWRTRPTKNKNPKALFTDKTFKILRSNIQYTQHYKPTYSSTYKVPTRESLFSHPKKQLLFFEGDLDNLVNNNNIDSVRKLNDHLNYLSFKLKEKGKTLVFLPAADKYDFYYEHIAVGQFPKPQFFDHLEAMQKHYAWINSKDILKGLGSKQKDIYFYGDTHWAPIASMRIAEAIVQTITEMTKFQDCSSITGVSSNNGAGK
;
A
#
# COMPACT_ATOMS: atom_id res chain seq x y z
N MET A 1 -7.34 -84.28 -90.90
CA MET A 1 -6.45 -83.10 -90.90
C MET A 1 -6.93 -82.16 -89.81
N ALA A 2 -6.39 -82.38 -88.64
CA ALA A 2 -6.70 -81.68 -87.41
C ALA A 2 -5.51 -80.77 -87.08
N TRP A 3 -5.77 -79.68 -86.35
CA TRP A 3 -4.79 -78.91 -85.58
C TRP A 3 -3.69 -78.19 -86.37
N LYS A 4 -3.88 -76.89 -86.66
CA LYS A 4 -2.79 -75.88 -86.70
C LYS A 4 -3.28 -74.45 -87.06
N ARG A 5 -4.25 -73.87 -86.35
CA ARG A 5 -4.54 -72.41 -86.46
C ARG A 5 -5.10 -71.81 -85.16
N ALA A 6 -4.39 -71.97 -84.05
CA ALA A 6 -4.77 -71.35 -82.76
C ALA A 6 -3.57 -70.84 -81.93
N ALA A 7 -2.44 -70.50 -82.57
CA ALA A 7 -1.22 -70.10 -81.85
C ALA A 7 -0.52 -68.86 -82.43
N ILE A 8 -1.26 -67.94 -83.07
CA ILE A 8 -0.72 -66.67 -83.57
C ILE A 8 -1.71 -65.55 -83.21
N CYS A 9 -2.00 -65.39 -81.92
CA CYS A 9 -2.68 -64.18 -81.39
C CYS A 9 -2.12 -63.71 -80.04
N HIS A 10 -1.05 -64.32 -79.53
CA HIS A 10 -0.54 -64.04 -78.17
C HIS A 10 0.90 -63.49 -78.11
N ALA A 11 1.51 -63.15 -79.25
CA ALA A 11 2.91 -62.66 -79.28
C ALA A 11 3.06 -61.15 -79.57
N ASN A 12 2.03 -60.46 -80.08
CA ASN A 12 2.13 -59.04 -80.45
C ASN A 12 1.61 -58.06 -79.39
N SER A 13 1.10 -58.54 -78.25
CA SER A 13 0.66 -57.68 -77.15
C SER A 13 1.71 -57.47 -76.05
N TRP A 14 2.82 -58.21 -76.08
CA TRP A 14 3.87 -58.12 -75.05
C TRP A 14 4.94 -57.09 -75.38
N ALA A 15 5.34 -56.96 -76.66
CA ALA A 15 6.32 -55.96 -77.08
C ALA A 15 5.82 -54.51 -76.95
N ALA A 16 4.51 -54.28 -77.12
CA ALA A 16 3.91 -52.95 -76.93
C ALA A 16 3.71 -52.55 -75.46
N MET A 17 3.75 -53.51 -74.51
CA MET A 17 3.66 -53.20 -73.07
C MET A 17 5.01 -52.87 -72.43
N GLU A 18 6.13 -53.35 -73.00
CA GLU A 18 7.48 -53.01 -72.52
C GLU A 18 7.89 -51.57 -72.88
N GLU A 19 7.55 -51.06 -74.07
CA GLU A 19 7.81 -49.67 -74.46
C GLU A 19 6.97 -48.66 -73.63
N VAL A 20 5.72 -48.99 -73.33
CA VAL A 20 4.86 -48.16 -72.47
C VAL A 20 5.35 -48.19 -71.01
N GLY A 21 5.89 -49.32 -70.53
CA GLY A 21 6.49 -49.44 -69.21
C GLY A 21 7.77 -48.60 -69.02
N GLN A 22 8.62 -48.52 -70.04
CA GLN A 22 9.83 -47.68 -69.99
C GLN A 22 9.54 -46.18 -70.03
N ILE A 23 8.53 -45.75 -70.80
CA ILE A 23 8.09 -44.35 -70.83
C ILE A 23 7.42 -43.95 -69.50
N HIS A 24 6.66 -44.86 -68.87
CA HIS A 24 6.04 -44.61 -67.57
C HIS A 24 7.08 -44.55 -66.43
N ALA A 25 8.14 -45.35 -66.48
CA ALA A 25 9.24 -45.32 -65.52
C ALA A 25 10.08 -44.03 -65.64
N LEU A 26 10.35 -43.55 -66.86
CA LEU A 26 11.03 -42.28 -67.10
C LEU A 26 10.21 -41.08 -66.60
N LEU A 27 8.89 -41.07 -66.81
CA LEU A 27 8.00 -40.02 -66.30
C LEU A 27 7.85 -40.05 -64.77
N GLN A 28 7.80 -41.23 -64.14
CA GLN A 28 7.76 -41.33 -62.67
C GLN A 28 9.10 -40.92 -62.01
N HIS A 29 10.23 -41.19 -62.67
CA HIS A 29 11.54 -40.76 -62.18
C HIS A 29 11.67 -39.23 -62.20
N ASP A 30 11.17 -38.55 -63.23
CA ASP A 30 11.20 -37.08 -63.32
C ASP A 30 10.21 -36.39 -62.36
N TYR A 31 9.00 -36.95 -62.17
CA TYR A 31 8.01 -36.40 -61.22
C TYR A 31 8.46 -36.50 -59.76
N SER A 32 9.20 -37.54 -59.38
CA SER A 32 9.74 -37.69 -58.02
C SER A 32 10.84 -36.66 -57.72
N HIS A 33 11.69 -36.32 -58.71
CA HIS A 33 12.67 -35.23 -58.59
C HIS A 33 12.01 -33.85 -58.50
N LEU A 34 10.95 -33.60 -59.28
CA LEU A 34 10.16 -32.35 -59.23
C LEU A 34 9.40 -32.17 -57.90
N LEU A 35 8.86 -33.24 -57.32
CA LEU A 35 8.18 -33.21 -56.01
C LEU A 35 9.17 -33.00 -54.85
N VAL A 36 10.37 -33.59 -54.91
CA VAL A 36 11.44 -33.37 -53.93
C VAL A 36 12.00 -31.96 -54.05
N TRP A 37 12.20 -31.45 -55.27
CA TRP A 37 12.59 -30.06 -55.51
C TRP A 37 11.53 -29.07 -55.02
N GLY A 38 10.25 -29.33 -55.29
CA GLY A 38 9.12 -28.52 -54.83
C GLY A 38 8.95 -28.49 -53.30
N ARG A 39 9.19 -29.62 -52.61
CA ARG A 39 9.21 -29.65 -51.14
C ARG A 39 10.43 -28.92 -50.56
N ARG A 40 11.61 -29.10 -51.14
CA ARG A 40 12.83 -28.39 -50.72
C ARG A 40 12.74 -26.89 -50.96
N THR A 41 12.22 -26.44 -52.10
CA THR A 41 11.98 -25.00 -52.38
C THR A 41 10.90 -24.41 -51.49
N ARG A 42 9.82 -25.13 -51.16
CA ARG A 42 8.83 -24.66 -50.18
C ARG A 42 9.41 -24.50 -48.78
N VAL A 43 10.20 -25.46 -48.30
CA VAL A 43 10.90 -25.35 -47.00
C VAL A 43 11.90 -24.19 -47.02
N TYR A 44 12.63 -24.01 -48.12
CA TYR A 44 13.59 -22.91 -48.28
C TYR A 44 12.89 -21.55 -48.30
N LEU A 45 11.83 -21.38 -49.11
CA LEU A 45 11.00 -20.18 -49.15
C LEU A 45 10.36 -19.88 -47.80
N PHE A 46 9.86 -20.89 -47.09
CA PHE A 46 9.29 -20.72 -45.75
C PHE A 46 10.36 -20.29 -44.74
N SER A 47 11.56 -20.86 -44.80
CA SER A 47 12.69 -20.46 -43.93
C SER A 47 13.23 -19.07 -44.25
N VAL A 48 13.25 -18.66 -45.52
CA VAL A 48 13.61 -17.31 -45.97
C VAL A 48 12.52 -16.29 -45.60
N LEU A 49 11.24 -16.65 -45.72
CA LEU A 49 10.11 -15.84 -45.26
C LEU A 49 10.14 -15.67 -43.74
N ILE A 50 10.40 -16.74 -42.98
CA ILE A 50 10.58 -16.65 -41.52
C ILE A 50 11.80 -15.76 -41.19
N GLY A 51 12.92 -15.89 -41.91
CA GLY A 51 14.11 -15.07 -41.71
C GLY A 51 13.88 -13.59 -42.01
N THR A 52 13.19 -13.28 -43.11
CA THR A 52 12.85 -11.91 -43.51
C THR A 52 11.79 -11.30 -42.61
N MET A 53 10.76 -12.05 -42.21
CA MET A 53 9.78 -11.62 -41.21
C MET A 53 10.42 -11.37 -39.85
N LYS A 54 11.35 -12.22 -39.39
CA LYS A 54 12.10 -12.00 -38.14
C LYS A 54 12.93 -10.72 -38.21
N ARG A 55 13.61 -10.46 -39.32
CA ARG A 55 14.38 -9.22 -39.53
C ARG A 55 13.47 -8.00 -39.54
N PHE A 56 12.34 -8.07 -40.23
CA PHE A 56 11.35 -7.00 -40.29
C PHE A 56 10.74 -6.70 -38.91
N VAL A 57 10.36 -7.74 -38.16
CA VAL A 57 9.84 -7.59 -36.78
C VAL A 57 10.91 -6.99 -35.87
N LEU A 58 12.16 -7.46 -35.96
CA LEU A 58 13.26 -6.93 -35.16
C LEU A 58 13.53 -5.45 -35.47
N GLN A 59 13.63 -5.10 -36.76
CA GLN A 59 13.87 -3.72 -37.20
C GLN A 59 12.71 -2.79 -36.79
N SER A 60 11.46 -3.25 -36.97
CA SER A 60 10.28 -2.50 -36.54
C SER A 60 10.23 -2.34 -35.02
N SER A 61 10.60 -3.39 -34.26
CA SER A 61 10.65 -3.33 -32.80
C SER A 61 11.72 -2.35 -32.31
N LEU A 62 12.90 -2.31 -32.95
CA LEU A 62 13.95 -1.33 -32.63
C LEU A 62 13.50 0.12 -32.86
N PHE A 63 12.62 0.35 -33.84
CA PHE A 63 12.06 1.68 -34.10
C PHE A 63 10.90 2.05 -33.17
N ILE A 64 10.02 1.09 -32.86
CA ILE A 64 8.82 1.32 -32.04
C ILE A 64 9.15 1.37 -30.55
N LEU A 65 10.10 0.57 -30.08
CA LEU A 65 10.41 0.42 -28.66
C LEU A 65 10.78 1.75 -27.98
N PRO A 66 11.63 2.63 -28.55
CA PRO A 66 11.90 3.95 -27.96
C PRO A 66 10.64 4.81 -27.79
N ILE A 67 9.71 4.76 -28.75
CA ILE A 67 8.44 5.49 -28.69
C ILE A 67 7.56 4.93 -27.57
N VAL A 68 7.43 3.61 -27.47
CA VAL A 68 6.68 2.96 -26.38
C VAL A 68 7.28 3.30 -25.02
N ILE A 69 8.61 3.30 -24.90
CA ILE A 69 9.33 3.69 -23.68
C ILE A 69 9.04 5.16 -23.32
N LEU A 70 9.05 6.06 -24.30
CA LEU A 70 8.75 7.47 -24.08
C LEU A 70 7.29 7.67 -23.64
N LEU A 71 6.34 7.02 -24.29
CA LEU A 71 4.92 7.06 -23.93
C LEU A 71 4.66 6.50 -22.53
N ALA A 72 5.34 5.40 -22.18
CA ALA A 72 5.31 4.82 -20.84
C ALA A 72 5.81 5.81 -19.78
N HIS A 73 6.90 6.53 -20.06
CA HIS A 73 7.44 7.52 -19.14
C HIS A 73 6.49 8.71 -18.95
N ILE A 74 5.86 9.20 -20.03
CA ILE A 74 4.89 10.32 -19.97
C ILE A 74 3.59 9.93 -19.27
N SER A 75 3.20 8.65 -19.35
CA SER A 75 1.95 8.14 -18.76
C SER A 75 2.06 7.80 -17.27
N TRP A 76 3.25 7.94 -16.70
CA TRP A 76 3.53 7.68 -15.30
C TRP A 76 3.87 8.98 -14.59
N ASP A 77 3.03 9.41 -13.66
CA ASP A 77 3.27 10.61 -12.85
C ASP A 77 3.83 10.23 -11.47
N SER A 78 5.01 10.76 -11.13
CA SER A 78 5.64 10.55 -9.82
C SER A 78 4.96 11.30 -8.68
N ASN A 79 4.16 12.32 -9.01
CA ASN A 79 3.50 13.20 -8.05
C ASN A 79 2.15 12.66 -7.59
N ASN A 80 1.66 11.59 -8.21
CA ASN A 80 0.49 10.85 -7.73
C ASN A 80 0.80 10.10 -6.42
N GLY A 81 -0.26 9.58 -5.80
CA GLY A 81 -0.19 8.86 -4.52
C GLY A 81 0.81 7.71 -4.50
N ASP A 82 1.22 7.33 -3.30
CA ASP A 82 2.29 6.36 -3.07
C ASP A 82 2.05 4.99 -3.73
N LEU A 83 0.82 4.49 -3.77
CA LEU A 83 0.46 3.22 -4.42
C LEU A 83 0.61 3.28 -5.95
N ILE A 84 0.41 4.43 -6.58
CA ILE A 84 0.70 4.57 -8.02
C ILE A 84 2.21 4.48 -8.27
N ARG A 85 3.00 5.12 -7.39
CA ARG A 85 4.47 5.13 -7.46
C ARG A 85 5.09 3.78 -7.16
N LEU A 86 4.68 3.14 -6.06
CA LEU A 86 5.10 1.79 -5.64
C LEU A 86 4.55 0.70 -6.56
N GLY A 87 3.39 0.99 -7.16
CA GLY A 87 2.73 0.13 -8.13
C GLY A 87 3.37 0.13 -9.50
N TYR A 88 4.15 1.16 -9.82
CA TYR A 88 4.53 1.51 -11.18
C TYR A 88 3.33 1.57 -12.14
N ILE A 89 2.17 2.04 -11.66
CA ILE A 89 0.89 2.00 -12.40
C ILE A 89 0.79 3.20 -13.34
N TYR A 90 0.30 2.99 -14.57
CA TYR A 90 -0.11 4.09 -15.42
C TYR A 90 -1.38 4.75 -14.88
N ASP A 91 -1.20 5.94 -14.34
CA ASP A 91 -2.28 6.85 -14.00
C ASP A 91 -1.79 8.28 -14.17
N LYS A 92 -2.48 9.03 -15.03
CA LYS A 92 -2.10 10.39 -15.41
C LYS A 92 -3.01 11.43 -14.78
N LYS A 93 -4.22 11.04 -14.36
CA LYS A 93 -5.16 11.99 -13.78
C LYS A 93 -4.95 12.05 -12.29
N ASP A 94 -4.78 13.26 -11.79
CA ASP A 94 -4.71 13.51 -10.36
C ASP A 94 -6.13 13.51 -9.78
N PHE A 95 -6.40 12.55 -8.92
CA PHE A 95 -7.64 12.44 -8.15
C PHE A 95 -7.46 12.82 -6.69
N MET A 96 -6.24 13.13 -6.25
CA MET A 96 -5.96 13.58 -4.89
C MET A 96 -6.15 15.08 -4.77
N ASN A 97 -5.57 15.88 -5.69
CA ASN A 97 -5.61 17.34 -5.62
C ASN A 97 -7.03 17.92 -5.52
N PRO A 98 -8.03 17.47 -6.30
CA PRO A 98 -9.39 17.98 -6.17
C PRO A 98 -10.03 17.79 -4.78
N LEU A 99 -9.53 16.83 -3.99
CA LEU A 99 -10.00 16.57 -2.63
C LEU A 99 -9.33 17.46 -1.57
N ILE A 100 -8.19 18.09 -1.89
CA ILE A 100 -7.39 18.88 -0.93
C ILE A 100 -7.23 20.35 -1.31
N GLU A 101 -7.32 20.72 -2.60
CA GLU A 101 -6.96 22.05 -3.11
C GLU A 101 -7.79 23.19 -2.52
N ASN A 102 -9.04 22.91 -2.14
CA ASN A 102 -9.98 23.90 -1.60
C ASN A 102 -9.98 23.93 -0.06
N LEU A 103 -9.13 23.12 0.59
CA LEU A 103 -9.02 23.12 2.04
C LEU A 103 -8.19 24.31 2.54
N ASN A 104 -8.37 24.66 3.80
CA ASN A 104 -7.52 25.65 4.44
C ASN A 104 -6.10 25.06 4.65
N HIS A 105 -5.10 25.66 4.01
CA HIS A 105 -3.71 25.20 4.09
C HIS A 105 -2.99 25.62 5.39
N LYS A 106 -3.68 26.30 6.32
CA LYS A 106 -3.09 26.68 7.61
C LYS A 106 -2.82 25.45 8.49
N ILE A 107 -1.64 25.45 9.11
CA ILE A 107 -1.23 24.49 10.14
C ILE A 107 -1.60 25.06 11.52
N TYR A 108 -2.28 24.25 12.34
CA TYR A 108 -2.78 24.62 13.66
C TYR A 108 -2.06 23.92 14.82
N PHE A 109 -1.17 22.98 14.52
CA PHE A 109 -0.36 22.28 15.51
C PHE A 109 1.09 22.76 15.50
N THR A 110 1.84 22.43 16.56
CA THR A 110 3.29 22.66 16.64
C THR A 110 4.02 21.33 16.59
N CYS A 111 5.17 21.27 15.91
CA CYS A 111 6.04 20.09 15.95
C CYS A 111 7.02 20.15 17.14
N VAL A 112 7.39 19.01 17.71
CA VAL A 112 8.40 18.91 18.78
C VAL A 112 9.72 19.57 18.36
N SER A 113 10.10 19.44 17.09
CA SER A 113 11.32 20.05 16.55
C SER A 113 11.30 21.60 16.51
N GLU A 114 10.12 22.21 16.67
CA GLU A 114 9.91 23.66 16.69
C GLU A 114 9.86 24.23 18.11
N VAL A 115 9.77 23.36 19.12
CA VAL A 115 9.66 23.77 20.53
C VAL A 115 10.99 24.31 21.05
N ASP A 116 10.91 25.49 21.67
CA ASP A 116 11.99 26.06 22.48
C ASP A 116 11.84 25.56 23.93
N PHE A 117 12.58 24.50 24.27
CA PHE A 117 12.51 23.85 25.58
C PHE A 117 12.98 24.71 26.76
N GLU A 118 13.60 25.87 26.51
CA GLU A 118 13.98 26.82 27.56
C GLU A 118 12.79 27.67 28.03
N LYS A 119 11.70 27.69 27.25
CA LYS A 119 10.46 28.42 27.58
C LYS A 119 9.44 27.50 28.22
N LYS A 120 8.60 28.08 29.08
CA LYS A 120 7.43 27.39 29.62
C LYS A 120 6.37 27.28 28.52
N HIS A 121 5.99 26.05 28.20
CA HIS A 121 4.89 25.74 27.29
C HIS A 121 3.78 25.00 28.04
N HIS A 122 2.61 24.97 27.42
CA HIS A 122 1.50 24.13 27.85
C HIS A 122 0.80 23.62 26.60
N PHE A 123 0.99 22.35 26.28
CA PHE A 123 0.25 21.66 25.23
C PHE A 123 -0.69 20.67 25.89
N SER A 124 -1.98 20.69 25.58
CA SER A 124 -2.93 19.77 26.22
C SER A 124 -2.83 18.37 25.63
N VAL A 125 -2.43 18.26 24.36
CA VAL A 125 -2.37 16.99 23.62
C VAL A 125 -1.02 16.85 22.93
N ILE A 126 -0.42 15.66 22.99
CA ILE A 126 0.66 15.24 22.08
C ILE A 126 0.18 14.10 21.18
N THR A 127 0.48 14.18 19.89
CA THR A 127 0.30 13.08 18.93
C THR A 127 1.65 12.43 18.64
N ILE A 128 1.70 11.10 18.65
CA ILE A 128 2.86 10.30 18.25
C ILE A 128 2.32 9.23 17.30
N GLY A 129 2.78 9.21 16.05
CA GLY A 129 2.24 8.25 15.10
C GLY A 129 3.08 8.10 13.85
N ASP A 130 2.57 7.34 12.89
CA ASP A 130 3.32 7.00 11.69
C ASP A 130 2.99 7.92 10.51
N SER A 131 3.18 7.42 9.29
CA SER A 131 2.75 8.07 8.06
C SER A 131 1.33 8.63 8.05
N PHE A 132 0.37 7.98 8.72
CA PHE A 132 -1.01 8.47 8.82
C PHE A 132 -1.13 9.75 9.64
N SER A 133 -0.12 10.03 10.46
CA SER A 133 0.03 11.28 11.18
C SER A 133 0.70 12.38 10.36
N GLU A 134 1.20 12.15 9.15
CA GLU A 134 2.04 13.13 8.41
C GLU A 134 1.32 13.95 7.33
N GLN A 135 -0.02 13.88 7.24
CA GLN A 135 -0.80 14.51 6.17
C GLN A 135 -0.97 16.06 6.28
N ALA A 136 -0.06 16.72 6.98
CA ALA A 136 0.00 18.18 7.14
C ALA A 136 -1.38 18.82 7.43
N TYR A 137 -1.81 19.80 6.62
CA TYR A 137 -3.01 20.61 6.83
C TYR A 137 -4.33 19.85 6.65
N TYR A 138 -4.32 18.72 5.95
CA TYR A 138 -5.51 17.89 5.71
C TYR A 138 -5.48 16.58 6.50
N GLY A 139 -4.50 16.40 7.39
CA GLY A 139 -4.43 15.26 8.29
C GLY A 139 -5.24 15.46 9.57
N TYR A 140 -5.63 14.35 10.20
CA TYR A 140 -6.47 14.37 11.40
C TYR A 140 -5.91 15.28 12.50
N LYS A 141 -4.58 15.29 12.73
CA LYS A 141 -3.96 16.11 13.78
C LYS A 141 -4.17 17.60 13.58
N ASN A 142 -4.24 18.07 12.32
CA ASN A 142 -4.53 19.47 12.04
C ASN A 142 -5.97 19.82 12.34
N PHE A 143 -6.91 18.92 12.00
CA PHE A 143 -8.33 19.09 12.32
C PHE A 143 -8.58 19.02 13.84
N VAL A 144 -7.86 18.19 14.59
CA VAL A 144 -7.92 18.19 16.06
C VAL A 144 -7.46 19.54 16.61
N ALA A 145 -6.34 20.08 16.09
CA ALA A 145 -5.77 21.36 16.50
C ALA A 145 -6.60 22.58 16.08
N MET A 146 -7.60 22.43 15.20
CA MET A 146 -8.57 23.50 14.91
C MET A 146 -9.52 23.76 16.08
N ASN A 147 -9.68 22.81 17.01
CA ASN A 147 -10.42 23.05 18.23
C ASN A 147 -9.62 23.99 19.14
N HIS A 148 -10.17 25.17 19.45
CA HIS A 148 -9.52 26.21 20.25
C HIS A 148 -9.21 25.82 21.70
N GLU A 149 -9.83 24.77 22.23
CA GLU A 149 -9.55 24.22 23.55
C GLU A 149 -8.36 23.24 23.55
N ILE A 150 -7.88 22.85 22.36
CA ILE A 150 -6.77 21.90 22.20
C ILE A 150 -5.54 22.63 21.68
N ASN A 151 -4.48 22.68 22.50
CA ASN A 151 -3.15 23.05 22.04
C ASN A 151 -2.36 21.78 21.73
N LEU A 152 -2.23 21.45 20.44
CA LEU A 152 -1.69 20.18 19.97
C LEU A 152 -0.20 20.28 19.63
N LEU A 153 0.58 19.40 20.26
CA LEU A 153 1.95 19.09 19.91
C LEU A 153 2.00 17.81 19.06
N HIS A 154 2.82 17.80 18.03
CA HIS A 154 3.06 16.62 17.22
C HIS A 154 4.51 16.19 17.32
N TYR A 155 4.75 14.93 17.69
CA TYR A 155 6.08 14.35 17.73
C TYR A 155 6.52 14.02 16.30
N ASP A 156 7.53 14.74 15.80
CA ASP A 156 7.98 14.63 14.43
C ASP A 156 8.35 13.19 14.06
N ARG A 157 7.77 12.67 12.97
CA ARG A 157 8.08 11.32 12.47
C ARG A 157 9.56 11.09 12.20
N ASN A 158 10.31 12.12 11.82
CA ASN A 158 11.75 11.98 11.57
C ASN A 158 12.59 11.68 12.83
N LEU A 159 11.99 11.80 14.02
CA LEU A 159 12.63 11.54 15.31
C LEU A 159 12.38 10.11 15.81
N HIS A 160 11.68 9.25 15.05
CA HIS A 160 11.47 7.86 15.40
C HIS A 160 11.11 6.94 14.22
N ASP A 161 11.34 5.63 14.41
CA ASP A 161 10.91 4.61 13.45
C ASP A 161 9.68 3.83 13.94
N ASN A 162 9.56 3.62 15.26
CA ASN A 162 8.48 2.87 15.91
C ASN A 162 7.79 3.78 16.95
N PRO A 163 6.58 4.30 16.67
CA PRO A 163 5.87 5.19 17.59
C PRO A 163 5.59 4.55 18.97
N LEU A 164 5.36 3.23 19.02
CA LEU A 164 5.11 2.48 20.25
C LEU A 164 6.36 2.42 21.15
N GLN A 165 7.53 2.16 20.57
CA GLN A 165 8.81 2.20 21.30
C GLN A 165 9.13 3.62 21.75
N THR A 166 8.87 4.62 20.90
CA THR A 166 9.12 6.03 21.24
C THR A 166 8.28 6.48 22.42
N LEU A 167 6.98 6.16 22.45
CA LEU A 167 6.17 6.45 23.62
C LEU A 167 6.70 5.71 24.86
N THR A 168 7.13 4.45 24.71
CA THR A 168 7.75 3.69 25.81
C THR A 168 8.97 4.40 26.40
N GLY A 169 9.82 5.00 25.57
CA GLY A 169 10.93 5.82 26.04
C GLY A 169 10.50 7.15 26.66
N ILE A 170 9.50 7.82 26.08
CA ILE A 170 9.00 9.13 26.53
C ILE A 170 8.32 9.02 27.90
N VAL A 171 7.57 7.96 28.19
CA VAL A 171 6.92 7.80 29.52
C VAL A 171 7.93 7.68 30.65
N ASN A 172 9.16 7.23 30.35
CA ASN A 172 10.27 7.15 31.29
C ASN A 172 11.13 8.43 31.35
N GLY A 173 10.86 9.41 30.49
CA GLY A 173 11.59 10.67 30.40
C GLY A 173 10.85 11.86 31.02
N ASP A 174 11.34 13.07 30.72
CA ASP A 174 10.90 14.35 31.28
C ASP A 174 10.04 15.20 30.32
N LEU A 175 9.85 14.75 29.07
CA LEU A 175 9.15 15.52 28.03
C LEU A 175 7.72 15.90 28.42
N LEU A 176 6.93 14.91 28.87
CA LEU A 176 5.50 15.09 29.13
C LEU A 176 5.24 16.08 30.28
N ASP A 177 6.08 16.05 31.31
CA ASP A 177 5.93 16.94 32.48
C ASP A 177 6.39 18.36 32.13
N SER A 178 7.51 18.47 31.41
CA SER A 178 8.09 19.76 31.02
C SER A 178 7.17 20.58 30.11
N LEU A 179 6.43 19.90 29.22
CA LEU A 179 5.49 20.51 28.29
C LEU A 179 4.04 20.53 28.79
N LYS A 180 3.81 20.02 30.01
CA LYS A 180 2.50 19.92 30.66
C LYS A 180 1.44 19.24 29.77
N ILE A 181 1.83 18.14 29.11
CA ILE A 181 0.92 17.33 28.29
C ILE A 181 -0.14 16.68 29.16
N ASP A 182 -1.42 16.65 28.78
CA ASP A 182 -2.46 15.93 29.52
C ASP A 182 -2.87 14.62 28.83
N PHE A 183 -2.97 14.66 27.51
CA PHE A 183 -3.36 13.52 26.67
C PHE A 183 -2.25 13.14 25.69
N VAL A 184 -2.04 11.83 25.54
CA VAL A 184 -1.16 11.25 24.52
C VAL A 184 -2.04 10.49 23.53
N VAL A 185 -2.06 10.94 22.27
CA VAL A 185 -2.68 10.22 21.16
C VAL A 185 -1.58 9.40 20.47
N LEU A 186 -1.64 8.08 20.62
CA LEU A 186 -0.76 7.15 19.93
C LEU A 186 -1.49 6.60 18.69
N GLU A 187 -0.98 6.93 17.52
CA GLU A 187 -1.53 6.47 16.24
C GLU A 187 -0.61 5.42 15.62
N LEU A 188 -1.15 4.26 15.25
CA LEU A 188 -0.41 3.20 14.56
C LEU A 188 -1.28 2.65 13.41
N VAL A 189 -0.74 2.52 12.22
CA VAL A 189 -1.42 1.79 11.14
C VAL A 189 -1.52 0.30 11.46
N GLU A 190 -2.68 -0.28 11.17
CA GLU A 190 -3.01 -1.68 11.45
C GLU A 190 -1.89 -2.64 11.04
N ARG A 191 -1.41 -2.57 9.79
CA ARG A 191 -0.32 -3.42 9.26
C ARG A 191 0.96 -3.44 10.10
N ALA A 192 1.21 -2.45 10.94
CA ALA A 192 2.43 -2.35 11.76
C ALA A 192 2.20 -2.53 13.26
N CYS A 193 0.95 -2.53 13.71
CA CYS A 193 0.57 -2.56 15.12
C CYS A 193 1.22 -3.74 15.89
N THR A 194 1.00 -4.98 15.43
CA THR A 194 1.49 -6.16 16.14
C THR A 194 3.00 -6.36 16.00
N SER A 195 3.59 -6.01 14.85
CA SER A 195 5.04 -6.16 14.62
C SER A 195 5.85 -5.20 15.49
N TRP A 196 5.38 -3.97 15.67
CA TRP A 196 6.02 -3.00 16.56
C TRP A 196 5.98 -3.39 18.04
N ALA A 197 5.03 -4.22 18.45
CA ALA A 197 4.92 -4.72 19.82
C ALA A 197 5.88 -5.88 20.15
N GLN A 198 6.54 -6.50 19.15
CA GLN A 198 7.28 -7.75 19.38
C GLN A 198 8.58 -7.58 20.19
N ASN A 199 9.24 -6.43 20.07
CA ASN A 199 10.58 -6.19 20.63
C ASN A 199 10.69 -4.84 21.34
N ILE A 200 9.74 -4.54 22.23
CA ILE A 200 9.78 -3.30 23.00
C ILE A 200 10.80 -3.39 24.15
N ILE A 201 11.65 -2.38 24.25
CA ILE A 201 12.59 -2.18 25.36
C ILE A 201 11.94 -1.22 26.36
N THR A 202 11.37 -1.77 27.43
CA THR A 202 10.63 -1.01 28.45
C THR A 202 11.51 -0.14 29.35
N THR A 203 12.82 -0.38 29.36
CA THR A 203 13.83 0.37 30.12
C THR A 203 14.46 1.50 29.33
N ASP A 204 14.13 1.68 28.04
CA ASP A 204 14.61 2.83 27.27
C ASP A 204 14.03 4.13 27.84
N THR A 205 14.81 5.19 27.74
CA THR A 205 14.44 6.54 28.19
C THR A 205 14.70 7.53 27.07
N ILE A 206 13.71 8.38 26.80
CA ILE A 206 13.81 9.49 25.87
C ILE A 206 13.51 10.78 26.64
N ASP A 207 14.58 11.46 27.03
CA ASP A 207 14.54 12.78 27.66
C ASP A 207 14.68 13.91 26.62
N ILE A 208 14.45 15.14 27.06
CA ILE A 208 14.57 16.35 26.21
C ILE A 208 15.96 16.46 25.59
N LYS A 209 17.03 16.09 26.31
CA LYS A 209 18.40 16.15 25.79
C LYS A 209 18.59 15.21 24.60
N LYS A 210 18.10 13.98 24.69
CA LYS A 210 18.12 12.99 23.61
C LYS A 210 17.29 13.48 22.42
N ILE A 211 16.13 14.09 22.66
CA ILE A 211 15.29 14.70 21.61
C ILE A 211 16.03 15.85 20.90
N GLN A 212 16.63 16.78 21.64
CA GLN A 212 17.43 17.89 21.08
C GLN A 212 18.60 17.38 20.24
N ALA A 213 19.27 16.31 20.69
CA ALA A 213 20.33 15.65 19.93
C ALA A 213 19.79 15.01 18.63
N MET A 214 18.63 14.34 18.69
CA MET A 214 17.97 13.78 17.50
C MET A 214 17.60 14.87 16.49
N ILE A 215 17.00 15.98 16.94
CA ILE A 215 16.66 17.14 16.09
C ILE A 215 17.91 17.70 15.40
N SER A 216 18.99 17.90 16.16
CA SER A 216 20.26 18.41 15.63
C SER A 216 20.86 17.47 14.58
N SER A 217 20.83 16.16 14.85
CA SER A 217 21.30 15.14 13.91
C SER A 217 20.47 15.11 12.63
N TRP A 218 19.15 15.31 12.72
CA TRP A 218 18.26 15.30 11.57
C TRP A 218 18.46 16.54 10.69
N ARG A 219 18.56 17.73 11.29
CA ARG A 219 18.78 19.00 10.57
C ARG A 219 20.09 19.03 9.76
N THR A 220 21.07 18.23 10.16
CA THR A 220 22.38 18.14 9.50
C THR A 220 22.46 17.01 8.47
N ARG A 221 21.39 16.22 8.27
CA ARG A 221 21.40 15.14 7.27
C ARG A 221 21.47 15.72 5.85
N PRO A 222 22.43 15.28 5.02
CA PRO A 222 22.51 15.75 3.64
C PRO A 222 21.28 15.31 2.85
N THR A 223 20.67 16.25 2.12
CA THR A 223 19.57 15.96 1.21
C THR A 223 20.09 15.16 0.01
N LYS A 224 19.59 13.94 -0.19
CA LYS A 224 19.91 13.17 -1.39
C LYS A 224 19.22 13.79 -2.60
N ASN A 225 19.97 14.51 -3.43
CA ASN A 225 19.51 14.93 -4.76
C ASN A 225 19.41 13.71 -5.69
N LYS A 226 18.21 13.13 -5.81
CA LYS A 226 17.91 12.16 -6.87
C LYS A 226 17.37 12.92 -8.06
N ASN A 227 17.98 12.76 -9.25
CA ASN A 227 17.41 13.29 -10.49
C ASN A 227 16.20 12.43 -10.89
N PRO A 228 14.94 12.89 -10.71
CA PRO A 228 13.76 12.05 -10.85
C PRO A 228 13.34 11.86 -12.32
N LYS A 229 13.94 12.61 -13.26
CA LYS A 229 13.52 12.70 -14.68
C LYS A 229 14.45 11.99 -15.66
N ALA A 230 15.38 11.16 -15.18
CA ALA A 230 16.26 10.41 -16.06
C ALA A 230 15.47 9.33 -16.84
N LEU A 231 15.45 9.46 -18.17
CA LEU A 231 14.95 8.44 -19.10
C LEU A 231 15.87 7.22 -19.13
N PHE A 232 15.34 6.07 -19.56
CA PHE A 232 16.08 4.80 -19.68
C PHE A 232 16.71 4.28 -18.38
N THR A 233 16.14 4.67 -17.24
CA THR A 233 16.47 4.07 -15.95
C THR A 233 15.77 2.73 -15.75
N ASP A 234 16.26 1.91 -14.82
CA ASP A 234 15.61 0.67 -14.34
C ASP A 234 14.10 0.86 -14.07
N LYS A 235 13.75 2.03 -13.54
CA LYS A 235 12.37 2.46 -13.30
C LYS A 235 11.49 2.42 -14.56
N THR A 236 12.01 2.84 -15.71
CA THR A 236 11.25 2.91 -16.97
C THR A 236 10.86 1.52 -17.44
N PHE A 237 11.76 0.54 -17.31
CA PHE A 237 11.47 -0.86 -17.64
C PHE A 237 10.52 -1.50 -16.64
N LYS A 238 10.68 -1.20 -15.34
CA LYS A 238 9.75 -1.66 -14.30
C LYS A 238 8.33 -1.17 -14.54
N ILE A 239 8.15 0.07 -14.97
CA ILE A 239 6.85 0.63 -15.34
C ILE A 239 6.21 -0.14 -16.49
N LEU A 240 6.92 -0.31 -17.61
CA LEU A 240 6.38 -1.02 -18.77
C LEU A 240 6.00 -2.46 -18.41
N ARG A 241 6.91 -3.19 -17.77
CA ARG A 241 6.71 -4.59 -17.41
C ARG A 241 5.58 -4.78 -16.40
N SER A 242 5.49 -3.92 -15.38
CA SER A 242 4.45 -4.02 -14.36
C SER A 242 3.07 -3.79 -14.96
N ASN A 243 2.90 -2.80 -15.85
CA ASN A 243 1.61 -2.54 -16.49
C ASN A 243 1.17 -3.66 -17.44
N ILE A 244 2.10 -4.33 -18.12
CA ILE A 244 1.77 -5.55 -18.88
C ILE A 244 1.35 -6.68 -17.94
N GLN A 245 2.10 -6.93 -16.86
CA GLN A 245 1.78 -7.99 -15.89
C GLN A 245 0.43 -7.77 -15.20
N TYR A 246 0.05 -6.51 -14.95
CA TYR A 246 -1.26 -6.17 -14.38
C TYR A 246 -2.46 -6.56 -15.26
N THR A 247 -2.25 -6.95 -16.51
CA THR A 247 -3.34 -7.49 -17.36
C THR A 247 -3.72 -8.92 -16.99
N GLN A 248 -2.85 -9.63 -16.27
CA GLN A 248 -3.02 -11.04 -15.92
C GLN A 248 -2.91 -11.30 -14.41
N HIS A 249 -2.29 -10.39 -13.65
CA HIS A 249 -2.01 -10.56 -12.23
C HIS A 249 -2.48 -9.34 -11.42
N TYR A 250 -2.93 -9.58 -10.20
CA TYR A 250 -3.31 -8.51 -9.27
C TYR A 250 -2.09 -7.82 -8.63
N LYS A 251 -0.94 -8.49 -8.53
CA LYS A 251 0.35 -7.90 -8.11
C LYS A 251 1.50 -8.34 -9.03
N PRO A 252 2.05 -7.43 -9.84
CA PRO A 252 3.26 -7.65 -10.64
C PRO A 252 4.51 -7.92 -9.80
N THR A 253 5.55 -8.48 -10.43
CA THR A 253 6.79 -8.89 -9.75
C THR A 253 7.52 -7.74 -9.04
N TYR A 254 7.57 -6.56 -9.67
CA TYR A 254 8.29 -5.39 -9.14
C TYR A 254 7.38 -4.45 -8.36
N SER A 255 6.11 -4.80 -8.21
CA SER A 255 5.13 -3.91 -7.63
C SER A 255 4.86 -4.27 -6.18
N SER A 256 4.85 -3.25 -5.32
CA SER A 256 4.39 -3.36 -3.94
C SER A 256 2.91 -3.00 -3.78
N THR A 257 2.15 -3.00 -4.88
CA THR A 257 0.74 -2.58 -4.90
C THR A 257 -0.10 -3.66 -5.53
N TYR A 258 -1.14 -4.07 -4.82
CA TYR A 258 -2.20 -4.87 -5.41
C TYR A 258 -3.18 -3.97 -6.14
N LYS A 259 -3.66 -4.43 -7.29
CA LYS A 259 -4.75 -3.81 -8.06
C LYS A 259 -5.83 -4.86 -8.30
N VAL A 260 -6.93 -4.76 -7.56
CA VAL A 260 -8.02 -5.74 -7.59
C VAL A 260 -9.33 -5.10 -8.02
N PRO A 261 -10.20 -5.81 -8.76
CA PRO A 261 -11.53 -5.29 -9.10
C PRO A 261 -12.43 -5.21 -7.86
N THR A 262 -13.33 -4.23 -7.86
CA THR A 262 -14.31 -4.02 -6.78
C THR A 262 -15.74 -4.18 -7.29
N ARG A 263 -16.67 -4.58 -6.40
CA ARG A 263 -18.09 -4.74 -6.73
C ARG A 263 -18.76 -3.39 -7.03
N GLU A 264 -18.29 -2.35 -6.36
CA GLU A 264 -18.81 -0.99 -6.47
C GLU A 264 -17.73 0.06 -6.72
N SER A 265 -18.18 1.29 -6.99
CA SER A 265 -17.30 2.44 -7.22
C SER A 265 -16.97 3.11 -5.89
N LEU A 266 -15.83 2.75 -5.29
CA LEU A 266 -15.35 3.26 -4.00
C LEU A 266 -14.73 4.66 -4.07
N PHE A 267 -14.34 5.08 -5.28
CA PHE A 267 -13.61 6.31 -5.52
C PHE A 267 -14.29 7.16 -6.60
N SER A 268 -13.99 8.45 -6.62
CA SER A 268 -14.29 9.33 -7.75
C SER A 268 -13.47 8.98 -9.00
N HIS A 269 -12.42 8.18 -8.84
CA HIS A 269 -11.71 7.53 -9.93
C HIS A 269 -12.66 6.62 -10.74
N PRO A 270 -12.67 6.68 -12.09
CA PRO A 270 -13.68 6.01 -12.93
C PRO A 270 -13.59 4.47 -12.94
N LYS A 271 -12.40 3.91 -12.67
CA LYS A 271 -12.21 2.44 -12.62
C LYS A 271 -12.73 1.87 -11.30
N LYS A 272 -13.54 0.81 -11.38
CA LYS A 272 -13.99 0.00 -10.23
C LYS A 272 -12.88 -0.96 -9.78
N GLN A 273 -11.86 -0.40 -9.16
CA GLN A 273 -10.73 -1.16 -8.65
C GLN A 273 -10.19 -0.53 -7.37
N LEU A 274 -9.63 -1.38 -6.52
CA LEU A 274 -8.95 -1.00 -5.29
C LEU A 274 -7.45 -1.17 -5.49
N LEU A 275 -6.70 -0.16 -5.08
CA LEU A 275 -5.25 -0.23 -4.89
C LEU A 275 -4.96 -0.33 -3.39
N PHE A 276 -4.15 -1.30 -2.99
CA PHE A 276 -3.68 -1.44 -1.60
C PHE A 276 -2.24 -1.94 -1.52
N PHE A 277 -1.60 -1.75 -0.37
CA PHE A 277 -0.16 -2.00 -0.22
C PHE A 277 0.09 -3.47 0.11
N GLU A 278 1.18 -4.05 -0.42
CA GLU A 278 1.51 -5.45 -0.15
C GLU A 278 1.72 -5.75 1.35
N GLY A 279 2.26 -4.78 2.09
CA GLY A 279 2.49 -4.91 3.52
C GLY A 279 1.21 -5.02 4.36
N ASP A 280 0.05 -4.64 3.79
CA ASP A 280 -1.26 -4.86 4.42
C ASP A 280 -1.60 -6.38 4.46
N LEU A 281 -1.11 -7.17 3.49
CA LEU A 281 -1.24 -8.63 3.49
C LEU A 281 -0.09 -9.33 4.21
N ASP A 282 1.15 -8.86 4.04
CA ASP A 282 2.34 -9.53 4.59
C ASP A 282 2.26 -9.64 6.12
N ASN A 283 1.70 -8.61 6.78
CA ASN A 283 1.55 -8.59 8.23
C ASN A 283 0.25 -9.24 8.73
N LEU A 284 -0.64 -9.66 7.83
CA LEU A 284 -1.94 -10.20 8.22
C LEU A 284 -1.80 -11.48 9.06
N VAL A 285 -0.78 -12.29 8.81
CA VAL A 285 -0.49 -13.49 9.63
C VAL A 285 -0.30 -13.12 11.09
N ASN A 286 0.40 -12.02 11.38
CA ASN A 286 0.61 -11.54 12.74
C ASN A 286 -0.63 -10.80 13.27
N ASN A 287 -1.28 -9.97 12.47
CA ASN A 287 -2.45 -9.19 12.86
C ASN A 287 -3.70 -10.07 13.10
N ASN A 288 -3.80 -11.22 12.44
CA ASN A 288 -4.83 -12.22 12.68
C ASN A 288 -4.46 -13.20 13.80
N ASN A 289 -3.24 -13.13 14.34
CA ASN A 289 -2.85 -13.96 15.48
C ASN A 289 -3.28 -13.26 16.78
N ILE A 290 -4.23 -13.87 17.50
CA ILE A 290 -4.77 -13.32 18.75
C ILE A 290 -3.71 -13.10 19.83
N ASP A 291 -2.65 -13.92 19.90
CA ASP A 291 -1.57 -13.75 20.87
C ASP A 291 -0.68 -12.55 20.52
N SER A 292 -0.46 -12.29 19.22
CA SER A 292 0.24 -11.08 18.77
C SER A 292 -0.55 -9.82 19.11
N VAL A 293 -1.87 -9.83 18.91
CA VAL A 293 -2.75 -8.72 19.30
C VAL A 293 -2.79 -8.56 20.82
N ARG A 294 -2.76 -9.67 21.57
CA ARG A 294 -2.71 -9.64 23.05
C ARG A 294 -1.44 -8.97 23.55
N LYS A 295 -0.28 -9.33 22.99
CA LYS A 295 1.01 -8.67 23.33
C LYS A 295 0.98 -7.16 23.12
N LEU A 296 0.39 -6.71 22.00
CA LEU A 296 0.18 -5.28 21.77
C LEU A 296 -0.73 -4.66 22.85
N ASN A 297 -1.89 -5.27 23.11
CA ASN A 297 -2.84 -4.76 24.11
C ASN A 297 -2.24 -4.70 25.52
N ASP A 298 -1.49 -5.72 25.92
CA ASP A 298 -0.80 -5.77 27.21
C ASP A 298 0.22 -4.63 27.32
N HIS A 299 0.95 -4.34 26.24
CA HIS A 299 1.89 -3.22 26.22
C HIS A 299 1.19 -1.85 26.24
N LEU A 300 0.06 -1.69 25.54
CA LEU A 300 -0.76 -0.48 25.60
C LEU A 300 -1.33 -0.27 27.02
N ASN A 301 -1.76 -1.34 27.69
CA ASN A 301 -2.20 -1.29 29.09
C ASN A 301 -1.05 -0.90 30.03
N TYR A 302 0.16 -1.41 29.80
CA TYR A 302 1.37 -0.97 30.51
C TYR A 302 1.64 0.52 30.33
N LEU A 303 1.62 1.02 29.09
CA LEU A 303 1.80 2.45 28.81
C LEU A 303 0.72 3.31 29.46
N SER A 304 -0.54 2.86 29.43
CA SER A 304 -1.63 3.57 30.09
C SER A 304 -1.41 3.67 31.60
N PHE A 305 -0.95 2.60 32.24
CA PHE A 305 -0.60 2.62 33.66
C PHE A 305 0.52 3.64 33.95
N LYS A 306 1.63 3.60 33.19
CA LYS A 306 2.75 4.54 33.34
C LYS A 306 2.33 6.00 33.13
N LEU A 307 1.47 6.26 32.15
CA LEU A 307 0.93 7.60 31.89
C LEU A 307 0.01 8.06 33.01
N LYS A 308 -0.85 7.17 33.53
CA LYS A 308 -1.76 7.48 34.64
C LYS A 308 -1.02 7.82 35.94
N GLU A 309 0.11 7.16 36.23
CA GLU A 309 1.00 7.53 37.36
C GLU A 309 1.47 8.99 37.28
N LYS A 310 1.56 9.54 36.07
CA LYS A 310 1.95 10.94 35.78
C LYS A 310 0.74 11.86 35.59
N GLY A 311 -0.48 11.37 35.89
CA GLY A 311 -1.74 12.09 35.71
C GLY A 311 -2.13 12.28 34.24
N LYS A 312 -1.60 11.46 33.32
CA LYS A 312 -1.79 11.60 31.87
C LYS A 312 -2.68 10.49 31.33
N THR A 313 -3.34 10.73 30.20
CA THR A 313 -4.27 9.76 29.58
C THR A 313 -3.78 9.30 28.22
N LEU A 314 -3.79 7.97 28.00
CA LEU A 314 -3.51 7.38 26.69
C LEU A 314 -4.79 7.26 25.86
N VAL A 315 -4.73 7.79 24.64
CA VAL A 315 -5.71 7.57 23.57
C VAL A 315 -5.02 6.80 22.45
N PHE A 316 -5.45 5.56 22.22
CA PHE A 316 -4.93 4.73 21.14
C PHE A 316 -5.84 4.81 19.91
N LEU A 317 -5.23 5.17 18.79
CA LEU A 317 -5.86 5.27 17.47
C LEU A 317 -5.17 4.29 16.51
N PRO A 318 -5.61 3.04 16.41
CA PRO A 318 -5.19 2.20 15.31
C PRO A 318 -5.82 2.73 14.01
N ALA A 319 -5.02 3.07 13.01
CA ALA A 319 -5.54 3.44 11.69
C ALA A 319 -5.80 2.17 10.88
N ALA A 320 -7.07 1.92 10.53
CA ALA A 320 -7.42 0.83 9.62
C ALA A 320 -6.66 1.02 8.31
N ASP A 321 -6.01 -0.03 7.83
CA ASP A 321 -5.40 0.04 6.51
C ASP A 321 -6.47 -0.09 5.42
N LYS A 322 -6.09 0.30 4.21
CA LYS A 322 -7.00 0.40 3.08
C LYS A 322 -7.50 -0.98 2.62
N TYR A 323 -6.72 -2.03 2.85
CA TYR A 323 -7.11 -3.39 2.54
C TYR A 323 -8.20 -3.86 3.50
N ASP A 324 -8.04 -3.67 4.81
CA ASP A 324 -9.06 -4.06 5.79
C ASP A 324 -10.34 -3.26 5.64
N PHE A 325 -10.22 -1.94 5.49
CA PHE A 325 -11.39 -1.08 5.36
C PHE A 325 -12.27 -1.50 4.16
N TYR A 326 -11.66 -1.82 3.02
CA TYR A 326 -12.38 -2.16 1.79
C TYR A 326 -12.51 -3.66 1.50
N TYR A 327 -12.13 -4.54 2.43
CA TYR A 327 -12.06 -5.99 2.20
C TYR A 327 -13.35 -6.57 1.60
N GLU A 328 -14.51 -6.21 2.17
CA GLU A 328 -15.83 -6.70 1.74
C GLU A 328 -16.26 -6.20 0.35
N HIS A 329 -15.54 -5.24 -0.24
CA HIS A 329 -15.84 -4.68 -1.56
C HIS A 329 -15.04 -5.34 -2.69
N ILE A 330 -14.04 -6.18 -2.37
CA ILE A 330 -13.20 -6.87 -3.34
C ILE A 330 -14.04 -7.91 -4.10
N ALA A 331 -14.02 -7.86 -5.43
CA ALA A 331 -14.88 -8.69 -6.28
C ALA A 331 -14.32 -10.09 -6.57
N VAL A 332 -13.10 -10.38 -6.12
CA VAL A 332 -12.36 -11.61 -6.44
C VAL A 332 -11.93 -12.32 -5.16
N GLY A 333 -11.95 -13.65 -5.19
CA GLY A 333 -11.61 -14.49 -4.03
C GLY A 333 -10.11 -14.77 -3.91
N GLN A 334 -9.71 -15.33 -2.75
CA GLN A 334 -8.37 -15.78 -2.29
C GLN A 334 -7.63 -14.86 -1.31
N PHE A 335 -8.19 -13.70 -0.94
CA PHE A 335 -7.55 -12.83 0.04
C PHE A 335 -7.98 -13.17 1.48
N PRO A 336 -7.05 -13.31 2.44
CA PRO A 336 -7.38 -13.66 3.82
C PRO A 336 -8.07 -12.50 4.56
N LYS A 337 -9.16 -12.79 5.26
CA LYS A 337 -9.94 -11.77 5.98
C LYS A 337 -9.13 -11.17 7.15
N PRO A 338 -9.04 -9.85 7.31
CA PRO A 338 -8.44 -9.23 8.48
C PRO A 338 -9.30 -9.41 9.74
N GLN A 339 -8.63 -9.63 10.86
CA GLN A 339 -9.26 -9.90 12.16
C GLN A 339 -8.70 -9.01 13.29
N PHE A 340 -7.79 -8.08 12.98
CA PHE A 340 -7.12 -7.26 13.98
C PHE A 340 -8.10 -6.47 14.86
N PHE A 341 -9.00 -5.70 14.23
CA PHE A 341 -10.00 -4.91 14.96
C PHE A 341 -10.92 -5.80 15.79
N ASP A 342 -11.41 -6.91 15.24
CA ASP A 342 -12.28 -7.87 15.95
C ASP A 342 -11.57 -8.43 17.19
N HIS A 343 -10.31 -8.84 17.06
CA HIS A 343 -9.52 -9.36 18.16
C HIS A 343 -9.25 -8.30 19.22
N LEU A 344 -8.87 -7.09 18.82
CA LEU A 344 -8.49 -6.05 19.76
C LEU A 344 -9.71 -5.45 20.47
N GLU A 345 -10.84 -5.33 19.79
CA GLU A 345 -12.11 -4.90 20.37
C GLU A 345 -12.54 -5.79 21.55
N ALA A 346 -12.41 -7.11 21.41
CA ALA A 346 -12.76 -8.07 22.45
C ALA A 346 -11.87 -8.04 23.71
N MET A 347 -10.72 -7.34 23.68
CA MET A 347 -9.78 -7.29 24.80
C MET A 347 -10.12 -6.20 25.81
N GLN A 348 -9.78 -6.43 27.08
CA GLN A 348 -9.85 -5.42 28.14
C GLN A 348 -8.78 -4.34 27.93
N LYS A 349 -9.22 -3.08 27.98
CA LYS A 349 -8.39 -1.90 27.72
C LYS A 349 -8.42 -0.97 28.93
N HIS A 350 -7.26 -0.47 29.31
CA HIS A 350 -7.11 0.56 30.35
C HIS A 350 -6.78 1.93 29.76
N TYR A 351 -6.98 2.10 28.46
CA TYR A 351 -6.72 3.30 27.68
C TYR A 351 -7.97 3.65 26.86
N ALA A 352 -8.06 4.90 26.40
CA ALA A 352 -9.11 5.30 25.47
C ALA A 352 -8.83 4.68 24.11
N TRP A 353 -9.82 4.03 23.50
CA TRP A 353 -9.69 3.35 22.22
C TRP A 353 -10.58 4.02 21.18
N ILE A 354 -10.01 4.35 20.03
CA ILE A 354 -10.75 4.91 18.90
C ILE A 354 -10.76 3.87 17.78
N ASN A 355 -11.91 3.20 17.59
CA ASN A 355 -12.11 2.23 16.51
C ASN A 355 -12.22 2.96 15.16
N SER A 356 -11.09 3.27 14.52
CA SER A 356 -11.10 4.00 13.25
C SER A 356 -11.91 3.29 12.17
N LYS A 357 -11.85 1.95 12.10
CA LYS A 357 -12.60 1.16 11.12
C LYS A 357 -14.10 1.40 11.23
N ASP A 358 -14.66 1.32 12.43
CA ASP A 358 -16.09 1.51 12.64
C ASP A 358 -16.52 2.97 12.48
N ILE A 359 -15.70 3.91 12.95
CA ILE A 359 -15.93 5.34 12.75
C ILE A 359 -16.04 5.68 11.26
N LEU A 360 -15.14 5.15 10.44
CA LEU A 360 -15.11 5.40 9.00
C LEU A 360 -16.24 4.66 8.27
N LYS A 361 -16.60 3.44 8.69
CA LYS A 361 -17.81 2.75 8.18
C LYS A 361 -19.08 3.57 8.44
N GLY A 362 -19.11 4.34 9.53
CA GLY A 362 -20.18 5.26 9.88
C GLY A 362 -20.41 6.40 8.87
N LEU A 363 -19.47 6.68 7.96
CA LEU A 363 -19.68 7.62 6.85
C LEU A 363 -20.67 7.10 5.80
N GLY A 364 -20.97 5.81 5.82
CA GLY A 364 -21.96 5.16 4.96
C GLY A 364 -21.38 4.55 3.68
N SER A 365 -21.99 3.46 3.22
CA SER A 365 -21.51 2.66 2.07
C SER A 365 -21.47 3.41 0.74
N LYS A 366 -22.21 4.52 0.60
CA LYS A 366 -22.22 5.36 -0.60
C LYS A 366 -21.13 6.42 -0.62
N GLN A 367 -20.45 6.66 0.51
CA GLN A 367 -19.41 7.65 0.60
C GLN A 367 -18.17 7.18 -0.18
N LYS A 368 -17.78 7.97 -1.17
CA LYS A 368 -16.55 7.73 -1.94
C LYS A 368 -15.37 8.44 -1.31
N ASP A 369 -14.18 8.02 -1.72
CA ASP A 369 -12.93 8.69 -1.40
C ASP A 369 -12.71 8.82 0.12
N ILE A 370 -13.09 7.80 0.90
CA ILE A 370 -12.70 7.69 2.31
C ILE A 370 -11.17 7.54 2.40
N TYR A 371 -10.58 6.82 1.44
CA TYR A 371 -9.15 6.85 1.15
C TYR A 371 -8.91 7.49 -0.21
N PHE A 372 -7.72 8.05 -0.39
CA PHE A 372 -7.27 8.44 -1.72
C PHE A 372 -7.14 7.19 -2.60
N TYR A 373 -7.63 7.25 -3.83
CA TYR A 373 -7.58 6.12 -4.76
C TYR A 373 -6.15 5.58 -4.97
N GLY A 374 -5.20 6.47 -5.25
CA GLY A 374 -3.82 6.15 -5.60
C GLY A 374 -2.84 6.12 -4.42
N ASP A 375 -3.33 6.22 -3.18
CA ASP A 375 -2.49 6.37 -1.98
C ASP A 375 -2.93 5.40 -0.87
N THR A 376 -2.01 5.06 0.03
CA THR A 376 -2.27 4.24 1.22
C THR A 376 -3.09 4.97 2.28
N HIS A 377 -3.00 6.30 2.34
CA HIS A 377 -3.61 7.09 3.40
C HIS A 377 -5.08 7.37 3.14
N TRP A 378 -5.80 7.61 4.24
CA TRP A 378 -7.16 8.10 4.17
C TRP A 378 -7.23 9.51 3.57
N ALA A 379 -8.38 9.91 3.04
CA ALA A 379 -8.59 11.24 2.48
C ALA A 379 -9.05 12.23 3.57
N PRO A 380 -9.19 13.54 3.26
CA PRO A 380 -9.54 14.55 4.26
C PRO A 380 -10.87 14.28 4.96
N ILE A 381 -11.85 13.70 4.27
CA ILE A 381 -13.15 13.35 4.87
C ILE A 381 -13.00 12.38 6.05
N ALA A 382 -12.13 11.38 5.90
CA ALA A 382 -11.80 10.45 6.97
C ALA A 382 -10.99 11.13 8.07
N SER A 383 -10.00 11.96 7.70
CA SER A 383 -9.21 12.74 8.67
C SER A 383 -10.07 13.63 9.56
N MET A 384 -11.08 14.32 8.99
CA MET A 384 -12.04 15.12 9.76
C MET A 384 -12.84 14.25 10.72
N ARG A 385 -13.37 13.11 10.24
CA ARG A 385 -14.18 12.20 11.07
C ARG A 385 -13.37 11.58 12.22
N ILE A 386 -12.12 11.24 11.98
CA ILE A 386 -11.19 10.75 13.01
C ILE A 386 -10.86 11.85 14.01
N ALA A 387 -10.63 13.08 13.54
CA ALA A 387 -10.37 14.23 14.41
C ALA A 387 -11.56 14.52 15.34
N GLU A 388 -12.79 14.50 14.83
CA GLU A 388 -14.00 14.62 15.63
C GLU A 388 -14.05 13.58 16.75
N ALA A 389 -13.74 12.32 16.45
CA ALA A 389 -13.74 11.24 17.44
C ALA A 389 -12.66 11.45 18.52
N ILE A 390 -11.47 11.93 18.14
CA ILE A 390 -10.40 12.28 19.09
C ILE A 390 -10.85 13.43 20.00
N VAL A 391 -11.36 14.52 19.42
CA VAL A 391 -11.85 15.68 20.17
C VAL A 391 -12.95 15.27 21.15
N GLN A 392 -13.94 14.50 20.68
CA GLN A 392 -15.02 14.01 21.52
C GLN A 392 -14.49 13.18 22.69
N THR A 393 -13.59 12.24 22.42
CA THR A 393 -12.97 11.39 23.45
C THR A 393 -12.27 12.22 24.51
N ILE A 394 -11.48 13.22 24.10
CA ILE A 394 -10.75 14.10 25.01
C ILE A 394 -11.74 14.94 25.84
N THR A 395 -12.70 15.60 25.21
CA THR A 395 -13.68 16.46 25.88
C THR A 395 -14.53 15.69 26.91
N GLU A 396 -14.96 14.47 26.57
CA GLU A 396 -15.71 13.62 27.51
C GLU A 396 -14.85 13.27 28.73
N MET A 397 -13.59 12.90 28.51
CA MET A 397 -12.67 12.55 29.60
C MET A 397 -12.35 13.74 30.52
N THR A 398 -12.18 14.94 29.97
CA THR A 398 -11.99 16.15 30.78
C THR A 398 -13.20 16.42 31.68
N LYS A 399 -14.43 16.31 31.14
CA LYS A 399 -15.67 16.50 31.93
C LYS A 399 -15.79 15.51 33.10
N PHE A 400 -15.39 14.25 32.89
CA PHE A 400 -15.40 13.24 33.96
C PHE A 400 -14.37 13.53 35.05
N GLN A 401 -13.17 14.01 34.67
CA GLN A 401 -12.14 14.40 35.64
C GLN A 401 -12.64 15.54 36.54
N ASP A 402 -13.26 16.57 35.95
CA ASP A 402 -13.82 17.71 36.70
C ASP A 402 -14.93 17.26 37.67
N CYS A 403 -15.87 16.43 37.22
CA CYS A 403 -16.96 15.94 38.09
C CYS A 403 -16.44 15.08 39.26
N SER A 404 -15.43 14.24 39.02
CA SER A 404 -14.84 13.41 40.07
C SER A 404 -14.13 14.23 41.15
N SER A 405 -13.52 15.36 40.76
CA SER A 405 -12.86 16.29 41.69
C SER A 405 -13.85 17.07 42.58
N ILE A 406 -15.08 17.29 42.09
CA ILE A 406 -16.16 17.96 42.83
C ILE A 406 -16.81 17.02 43.86
N THR A 407 -16.81 15.71 43.61
CA THR A 407 -17.38 14.69 44.51
C THR A 407 -16.42 14.16 45.58
N GLY A 408 -15.25 14.78 45.76
CA GLY A 408 -14.28 14.46 46.81
C GLY A 408 -14.79 14.78 48.22
N VAL A 409 -15.77 14.00 48.70
CA VAL A 409 -16.22 14.00 50.09
C VAL A 409 -15.10 13.45 50.95
N SER A 410 -14.58 14.34 51.80
CA SER A 410 -13.80 14.06 53.01
C SER A 410 -14.31 12.81 53.74
N SER A 411 -13.59 11.69 53.61
CA SER A 411 -13.63 10.61 54.61
C SER A 411 -12.48 10.83 55.59
N ASN A 412 -12.55 11.93 56.34
CA ASN A 412 -11.73 12.14 57.53
C ASN A 412 -12.47 11.53 58.73
N ASN A 413 -12.54 10.20 58.79
CA ASN A 413 -12.95 9.51 60.00
C ASN A 413 -11.71 9.27 60.86
N GLY A 414 -11.40 10.26 61.69
CA GLY A 414 -10.61 10.05 62.88
C GLY A 414 -11.33 9.06 63.80
N ALA A 415 -10.73 7.90 64.00
CA ALA A 415 -11.03 7.03 65.13
C ALA A 415 -9.82 7.07 66.08
N GLY A 416 -9.81 8.12 66.91
CA GLY A 416 -9.10 8.07 68.18
C GLY A 416 -10.08 7.63 69.26
N LYS A 417 -9.88 6.43 69.80
CA LYS A 417 -9.98 6.08 71.22
C LYS A 417 -9.46 4.67 71.43
#